data_AF-A0A1G5SVE6-F1
#
_entry.id   AF-A0A1G5SVE6-F1
#
_cell.length_a   1.000
_cell.length_b   1.000
_cell.length_c   1.000
_cell.angle_alpha   90.00
_cell.angle_beta   90.00
_cell.angle_gamma   90.00
#
_symmetry.space_group_name_H-M   'P 1'
#
loop_
_entity.id
_entity.type
_entity.pdbx_description
1 polymer ?
#
loop_
_entity_poly.entity_id
_entity_poly.type
_entity_poly.pdbx_seq_one_letter_code
_entity_poly.pdbx_strand_id
1 'polypeptide(L)'
;MLRQGAPVREFTDAAALQAHYRALRERTWALRTVRPRQEHGRTRALVEAQRERVQREAQEREAAALAARSEMDARVFQVLDPEQTAREPKRIIARVAEAFGFAYADILSFSQVAPLVRARWAAIVAVREARPDLSFGQLGRAFDRDPTGIRYALRRVAVLGVPQPPVAREPERIIDDVAAAFGITRAEIIGPGKTAPLIRARWAAIAAVRAARPDLPLVGLGRLFGDRDHTTIRNALLRMAVEGVPQPPCQGGCT
;
A
#
# COMPACT_ATOMS: atom_id res chain seq x y z
N MET A 1 14.63 -46.45 -81.84
CA MET A 1 15.74 -47.39 -82.12
C MET A 1 15.99 -48.23 -80.87
N LEU A 2 15.56 -49.49 -80.86
CA LEU A 2 15.74 -50.42 -79.74
C LEU A 2 17.21 -50.86 -79.68
N ARG A 3 17.89 -50.67 -78.54
CA ARG A 3 19.26 -51.15 -78.33
C ARG A 3 19.25 -52.68 -78.30
N GLN A 4 20.03 -53.29 -79.19
CA GLN A 4 20.33 -54.72 -79.18
C GLN A 4 20.91 -55.11 -77.81
N GLY A 5 20.27 -56.06 -77.12
CA GLY A 5 20.75 -56.60 -75.87
C GLY A 5 22.06 -57.37 -76.09
N ALA A 6 23.04 -57.17 -75.21
CA ALA A 6 24.30 -57.91 -75.25
C ALA A 6 24.04 -59.43 -75.13
N PRO A 7 24.83 -60.29 -75.81
CA PRO A 7 24.67 -61.73 -75.73
C PRO A 7 24.89 -62.25 -74.31
N VAL A 8 24.07 -63.22 -73.89
CA VAL A 8 24.19 -63.90 -72.59
C VAL A 8 25.53 -64.66 -72.55
N ARG A 9 26.36 -64.39 -71.53
CA ARG A 9 27.61 -65.14 -71.34
C ARG A 9 27.29 -66.50 -70.73
N GLU A 10 27.63 -67.56 -71.45
CA GLU A 10 27.62 -68.92 -70.93
C GLU A 10 28.95 -69.21 -70.20
N PHE A 11 28.88 -69.80 -69.02
CA PHE A 11 30.05 -70.16 -68.22
C PHE A 11 30.18 -71.68 -68.19
N THR A 12 31.34 -72.18 -68.62
CA THR A 12 31.58 -73.62 -68.83
C THR A 12 31.83 -74.40 -67.54
N ASP A 13 32.16 -73.72 -66.43
CA ASP A 13 32.31 -74.33 -65.12
C ASP A 13 31.98 -73.35 -63.98
N ALA A 14 31.77 -73.90 -62.78
CA ALA A 14 31.39 -73.13 -61.59
C ALA A 14 32.50 -72.17 -61.11
N ALA A 15 33.77 -72.48 -61.39
CA ALA A 15 34.90 -71.66 -61.00
C ALA A 15 34.98 -70.38 -61.86
N ALA A 16 34.71 -70.49 -63.16
CA ALA A 16 34.62 -69.38 -64.10
C ALA A 16 33.44 -68.45 -63.76
N LEU A 17 32.30 -69.03 -63.37
CA LEU A 17 31.15 -68.25 -62.88
C LEU A 17 31.49 -67.47 -61.61
N GLN A 18 32.15 -68.11 -60.63
CA GLN A 18 32.55 -67.44 -59.38
C GLN A 18 33.62 -66.36 -59.61
N ALA A 19 34.59 -66.60 -60.49
CA ALA A 19 35.59 -65.61 -60.87
C ALA A 19 34.95 -64.40 -61.57
N HIS A 20 33.98 -64.65 -62.45
CA HIS A 20 33.20 -63.59 -63.09
C HIS A 20 32.40 -62.78 -62.06
N TYR A 21 31.71 -63.44 -61.13
CA TYR A 21 30.97 -62.75 -60.07
C TYR A 21 31.89 -61.96 -59.13
N ARG A 22 33.07 -62.47 -58.77
CA ARG A 22 34.06 -61.72 -57.97
C ARG A 22 34.54 -60.48 -58.73
N ALA A 23 34.92 -60.62 -60.00
CA ALA A 23 35.35 -59.49 -60.81
C ALA A 23 34.23 -58.45 -61.01
N LEU A 24 32.98 -58.90 -61.20
CA LEU A 24 31.82 -58.01 -61.36
C LEU A 24 31.50 -57.28 -60.06
N ARG A 25 31.65 -57.97 -58.92
CA ARG A 25 31.48 -57.38 -57.59
C ARG A 25 32.61 -56.41 -57.25
N GLU A 26 33.86 -56.71 -57.57
CA GLU A 26 34.97 -55.76 -57.43
C GLU A 26 34.77 -54.53 -58.32
N ARG A 27 34.24 -54.71 -59.54
CA ARG A 27 34.03 -53.61 -60.49
C ARG A 27 32.81 -52.74 -60.17
N THR A 28 31.74 -53.33 -59.66
CA THR A 28 30.51 -52.60 -59.27
C THR A 28 30.60 -52.05 -57.85
N TRP A 29 31.36 -52.71 -56.97
CA TRP A 29 31.49 -52.38 -55.56
C TRP A 29 32.84 -51.81 -55.16
N ALA A 30 33.78 -51.62 -56.10
CA ALA A 30 34.89 -50.71 -55.89
C ALA A 30 34.28 -49.37 -55.49
N LEU A 31 34.43 -49.04 -54.22
CA LEU A 31 33.83 -47.87 -53.59
C LEU A 31 34.20 -46.66 -54.43
N ARG A 32 33.24 -46.19 -55.25
CA ARG A 32 33.30 -44.86 -55.82
C ARG A 32 33.35 -43.97 -54.58
N THR A 33 34.52 -43.42 -54.27
CA THR A 33 34.67 -42.45 -53.20
C THR A 33 33.89 -41.21 -53.62
N VAL A 34 32.60 -41.20 -53.31
CA VAL A 34 31.75 -40.03 -53.45
C VAL A 34 32.34 -39.03 -52.47
N ARG A 35 33.03 -38.00 -52.99
CA ARG A 35 33.49 -36.90 -52.13
C ARG A 35 32.25 -36.38 -51.40
N PRO A 36 32.25 -36.34 -50.06
CA PRO A 36 31.11 -35.81 -49.31
C PRO A 36 30.88 -34.37 -49.76
N ARG A 37 29.66 -34.09 -50.25
CA ARG A 37 29.26 -32.77 -50.72
C ARG A 37 29.36 -31.80 -49.54
N GLN A 38 30.32 -30.87 -49.57
CA GLN A 38 30.58 -29.86 -48.53
C GLN A 38 29.47 -28.79 -48.39
N GLU A 39 28.20 -29.13 -48.64
CA GLU A 39 27.10 -28.15 -48.66
C GLU A 39 26.46 -27.90 -47.28
N HIS A 40 26.79 -28.68 -46.24
CA HIS A 40 26.06 -28.62 -44.97
C HIS A 40 26.59 -27.60 -43.95
N GLY A 41 27.80 -27.07 -44.12
CA GLY A 41 28.39 -26.09 -43.19
C GLY A 41 27.93 -24.66 -43.43
N ARG A 42 27.89 -24.22 -44.70
CA ARG A 42 27.49 -22.85 -45.09
C ARG A 42 26.01 -22.58 -44.78
N THR A 43 25.14 -23.58 -44.97
CA THR A 43 23.70 -23.45 -44.72
C THR A 43 23.38 -23.39 -43.23
N ARG A 44 24.12 -24.12 -42.38
CA ARG A 44 23.95 -24.05 -40.92
C ARG A 44 24.40 -22.71 -40.35
N ALA A 45 25.58 -22.23 -40.77
CA ALA A 45 26.09 -20.92 -40.35
C ALA A 45 25.16 -19.76 -40.76
N LEU A 46 24.57 -19.83 -41.96
CA LEU A 46 23.57 -18.83 -42.40
C LEU A 46 22.28 -18.89 -41.57
N VAL A 47 21.80 -20.09 -41.24
CA VAL A 47 20.60 -20.28 -40.40
C VAL A 47 20.85 -19.81 -38.97
N GLU A 48 22.03 -20.07 -38.40
CA GLU A 48 22.42 -19.60 -37.07
C GLU A 48 22.53 -18.06 -37.04
N ALA A 49 23.23 -17.46 -38.02
CA ALA A 49 23.30 -16.00 -38.13
C ALA A 49 21.91 -15.36 -38.31
N GLN A 50 21.01 -16.02 -39.04
CA GLN A 50 19.64 -15.52 -39.21
C GLN A 50 18.80 -15.63 -37.93
N ARG A 51 18.99 -16.70 -37.15
CA ARG A 51 18.36 -16.85 -35.82
C ARG A 51 18.86 -15.79 -34.84
N GLU A 52 20.15 -15.52 -34.82
CA GLU A 52 20.74 -14.48 -33.97
C GLU A 52 20.22 -13.08 -34.32
N ARG A 53 20.06 -12.76 -35.61
CA ARG A 53 19.47 -11.48 -36.04
C ARG A 53 18.02 -11.35 -35.59
N VAL A 54 17.21 -12.39 -35.79
CA VAL A 54 15.81 -12.41 -35.33
C VAL A 54 15.72 -12.28 -33.81
N GLN A 55 16.61 -12.93 -33.06
CA GLN A 55 16.66 -12.82 -31.60
C GLN A 55 17.06 -11.41 -31.14
N ARG A 56 18.05 -10.78 -31.78
CA ARG A 56 18.42 -9.39 -31.47
C ARG A 56 17.30 -8.42 -31.78
N GLU A 57 16.66 -8.54 -32.94
CA GLU A 57 15.50 -7.71 -33.29
C GLU A 57 14.33 -7.92 -32.31
N ALA A 58 14.11 -9.14 -31.83
CA ALA A 58 13.09 -9.43 -30.81
C ALA A 58 13.44 -8.80 -29.46
N GLN A 59 14.70 -8.91 -29.02
CA GLN A 59 15.18 -8.30 -27.78
C GLN A 59 15.13 -6.77 -27.84
N GLU A 60 15.51 -6.17 -28.97
CA GLU A 60 15.43 -4.73 -29.21
C GLU A 60 13.98 -4.25 -29.20
N ARG A 61 13.06 -5.00 -29.80
CA ARG A 61 11.62 -4.68 -29.75
C ARG A 61 11.05 -4.78 -28.34
N GLU A 62 11.44 -5.80 -27.58
CA GLU A 62 11.01 -5.96 -26.20
C GLU A 62 11.57 -4.84 -25.30
N ALA A 63 12.85 -4.50 -25.47
CA ALA A 63 13.49 -3.38 -24.79
C ALA A 63 12.85 -2.05 -25.16
N ALA A 64 12.53 -1.83 -26.44
CA ALA A 64 11.83 -0.63 -26.90
C ALA A 64 10.39 -0.56 -26.35
N ALA A 65 9.68 -1.68 -26.28
CA ALA A 65 8.35 -1.75 -25.69
C ALA A 65 8.37 -1.46 -24.18
N LEU A 66 9.36 -1.99 -23.46
CA LEU A 66 9.56 -1.71 -22.03
C LEU A 66 9.93 -0.25 -21.79
N ALA A 67 10.83 0.31 -22.62
CA ALA A 67 11.21 1.71 -22.58
C ALA A 67 10.00 2.62 -22.83
N ALA A 68 9.20 2.34 -23.87
CA ALA A 68 7.98 3.09 -24.17
C ALA A 68 6.97 3.03 -23.03
N ARG A 69 6.80 1.87 -22.39
CA ARG A 69 5.94 1.72 -21.21
C ARG A 69 6.46 2.52 -20.01
N SER A 70 7.76 2.48 -19.74
CA SER A 70 8.39 3.26 -18.67
C SER A 70 8.27 4.77 -18.91
N GLU A 71 8.35 5.20 -20.18
CA GLU A 71 8.19 6.59 -20.56
C GLU A 71 6.74 7.05 -20.41
N MET A 72 5.76 6.21 -20.78
CA MET A 72 4.35 6.47 -20.51
C MET A 72 4.08 6.57 -19.01
N ASP A 73 4.60 5.64 -18.20
CA ASP A 73 4.43 5.66 -16.74
C ASP A 73 5.07 6.93 -16.12
N ALA A 74 6.23 7.35 -16.60
CA ALA A 74 6.89 8.58 -16.16
C ALA A 74 6.07 9.85 -16.51
N ARG A 75 5.46 9.91 -17.71
CA ARG A 75 4.59 11.01 -18.11
C ARG A 75 3.30 11.05 -17.30
N VAL A 76 2.69 9.90 -16.99
CA VAL A 76 1.53 9.81 -16.09
C VAL A 76 1.89 10.34 -14.70
N PHE A 77 3.09 10.04 -14.21
CA PHE A 77 3.56 10.50 -12.91
C PHE A 77 3.86 12.02 -12.87
N GLN A 78 4.35 12.60 -13.97
CA GLN A 78 4.57 14.04 -14.09
C GLN A 78 3.25 14.85 -14.08
N VAL A 79 2.14 14.25 -14.52
CA VAL A 79 0.80 14.87 -14.48
C VAL A 79 0.19 14.83 -13.08
N LEU A 80 0.60 13.86 -12.25
CA LEU A 80 0.19 13.76 -10.84
C LEU A 80 1.17 14.54 -9.96
N ASP A 81 0.98 15.84 -9.87
CA ASP A 81 1.68 16.68 -8.91
C ASP A 81 1.56 16.05 -7.49
N PRO A 82 2.69 15.75 -6.80
CA PRO A 82 2.67 15.13 -5.48
C PRO A 82 1.83 15.90 -4.46
N GLU A 83 1.79 17.24 -4.57
CA GLU A 83 0.95 18.07 -3.70
C GLU A 83 -0.53 17.90 -4.01
N GLN A 84 -0.90 17.80 -5.29
CA GLN A 84 -2.29 17.58 -5.71
C GLN A 84 -2.75 16.18 -5.32
N THR A 85 -1.88 15.18 -5.46
CA THR A 85 -2.12 13.81 -5.01
C THR A 85 -2.29 13.74 -3.49
N ALA A 86 -1.52 14.52 -2.73
CA ALA A 86 -1.67 14.63 -1.27
C ALA A 86 -2.99 15.31 -0.85
N ARG A 87 -3.50 16.23 -1.67
CA ARG A 87 -4.80 16.91 -1.47
C ARG A 87 -6.00 16.12 -2.01
N GLU A 88 -5.79 14.91 -2.53
CA GLU A 88 -6.88 14.06 -2.98
C GLU A 88 -7.75 13.64 -1.77
N PRO A 89 -9.08 13.87 -1.79
CA PRO A 89 -9.94 13.54 -0.65
C PRO A 89 -9.78 12.10 -0.16
N LYS A 90 -9.64 11.15 -1.09
CA LYS A 90 -9.44 9.74 -0.77
C LYS A 90 -8.18 9.49 0.07
N ARG A 91 -7.06 10.14 -0.26
CA ARG A 91 -5.79 10.04 0.48
C ARG A 91 -5.90 10.65 1.86
N ILE A 92 -6.55 11.81 1.98
CA ILE A 92 -6.78 12.47 3.26
C ILE A 92 -7.63 11.59 4.17
N ILE A 93 -8.75 11.06 3.67
CA ILE A 93 -9.63 10.17 4.42
C ILE A 93 -8.86 8.93 4.89
N ALA A 94 -8.05 8.32 4.03
CA ALA A 94 -7.26 7.14 4.39
C ALA A 94 -6.25 7.44 5.52
N ARG A 95 -5.53 8.56 5.45
CA ARG A 95 -4.58 8.97 6.50
C ARG A 95 -5.28 9.24 7.83
N VAL A 96 -6.44 9.90 7.79
CA VAL A 96 -7.22 10.13 9.01
C VAL A 96 -7.76 8.82 9.57
N ALA A 97 -8.26 7.92 8.73
CA ALA A 97 -8.72 6.60 9.17
C ALA A 97 -7.60 5.84 9.90
N GLU A 98 -6.41 5.79 9.31
CA GLU A 98 -5.23 5.16 9.89
C GLU A 98 -4.84 5.78 11.23
N ALA A 99 -4.82 7.11 11.34
CA ALA A 99 -4.52 7.80 12.59
C ALA A 99 -5.51 7.44 13.72
N PHE A 100 -6.75 7.12 13.38
CA PHE A 100 -7.77 6.67 14.34
C PHE A 100 -7.83 5.15 14.54
N GLY A 101 -7.00 4.38 13.82
CA GLY A 101 -6.98 2.92 13.89
C GLY A 101 -8.14 2.25 13.14
N PHE A 102 -8.71 2.91 12.13
CA PHE A 102 -9.79 2.38 11.29
C PHE A 102 -9.36 2.16 9.84
N ALA A 103 -10.04 1.28 9.13
CA ALA A 103 -9.89 1.16 7.68
C ALA A 103 -10.60 2.32 6.96
N TYR A 104 -10.14 2.65 5.75
CA TYR A 104 -10.79 3.64 4.89
C TYR A 104 -12.30 3.36 4.71
N ALA A 105 -12.67 2.08 4.53
CA ALA A 105 -14.06 1.67 4.36
C ALA A 105 -14.91 1.91 5.60
N ASP A 106 -14.32 1.87 6.80
CA ASP A 106 -15.05 2.12 8.05
C ASP A 106 -15.54 3.56 8.13
N ILE A 107 -14.72 4.51 7.66
CA ILE A 107 -15.09 5.94 7.63
C ILE A 107 -16.30 6.18 6.71
N LEU A 108 -16.34 5.51 5.57
CA LEU A 108 -17.43 5.58 4.60
C LEU A 108 -18.68 4.81 5.04
N SER A 109 -18.55 3.86 5.96
CA SER A 109 -19.66 3.02 6.40
C SER A 109 -20.84 3.82 6.98
N PHE A 110 -22.01 3.19 7.06
CA PHE A 110 -23.19 3.75 7.73
C PHE A 110 -23.14 3.65 9.26
N SER A 111 -22.12 3.01 9.83
CA SER A 111 -21.99 2.81 11.28
C SER A 111 -22.01 4.13 12.04
N GLN A 112 -22.72 4.12 13.17
CA GLN A 112 -22.89 5.27 14.06
C GLN A 112 -22.21 5.08 15.41
N VAL A 113 -21.29 4.11 15.50
CA VAL A 113 -20.50 3.88 16.71
C VAL A 113 -19.63 5.11 16.99
N ALA A 114 -19.68 5.63 18.21
CA ALA A 114 -19.16 6.97 18.53
C ALA A 114 -17.66 7.20 18.16
N PRO A 115 -16.72 6.26 18.38
CA PRO A 115 -15.35 6.36 17.87
C PRO A 115 -15.26 6.59 16.36
N LEU A 116 -16.06 5.86 15.58
CA LEU A 116 -16.06 5.92 14.12
C LEU A 116 -16.73 7.21 13.62
N VAL A 117 -17.80 7.67 14.29
CA VAL A 117 -18.41 8.98 14.01
C VAL A 117 -17.40 10.11 14.22
N ARG A 118 -16.60 10.05 15.30
CA ARG A 118 -15.54 11.03 15.56
C ARG A 118 -14.45 11.02 14.49
N ALA A 119 -13.96 9.83 14.12
CA ALA A 119 -12.98 9.67 13.04
C ALA A 119 -13.51 10.23 11.71
N ARG A 120 -14.79 9.97 11.39
CA ARG A 120 -15.44 10.51 10.19
C ARG A 120 -15.55 12.03 10.23
N TRP A 121 -15.95 12.61 11.36
CA TRP A 121 -16.03 14.06 11.51
C TRP A 121 -14.66 14.73 11.33
N ALA A 122 -13.61 14.14 11.92
CA ALA A 122 -12.23 14.60 11.71
C ALA A 122 -11.82 14.52 10.22
N ALA A 123 -12.16 13.43 9.53
CA ALA A 123 -11.87 13.28 8.11
C ALA A 123 -12.61 14.32 7.25
N ILE A 124 -13.88 14.61 7.54
CA ILE A 124 -14.68 15.63 6.83
C ILE A 124 -14.01 17.01 6.94
N VAL A 125 -13.54 17.36 8.13
CA VAL A 125 -12.86 18.64 8.39
C VAL A 125 -11.53 18.69 7.64
N ALA A 126 -10.72 17.64 7.74
CA ALA A 126 -9.43 17.57 7.06
C ALA A 126 -9.57 17.70 5.54
N VAL A 127 -10.56 17.06 4.94
CA VAL A 127 -10.86 17.21 3.50
C VAL A 127 -11.31 18.64 3.19
N ARG A 128 -12.15 19.24 4.05
CA ARG A 128 -12.63 20.61 3.85
C ARG A 128 -11.51 21.64 3.92
N GLU A 129 -10.54 21.46 4.82
CA GLU A 129 -9.39 22.33 4.98
C GLU A 129 -8.42 22.22 3.81
N ALA A 130 -8.14 20.99 3.36
CA ALA A 130 -7.25 20.76 2.21
C ALA A 130 -7.88 21.16 0.87
N ARG A 131 -9.21 21.07 0.77
CA ARG A 131 -9.99 21.32 -0.45
C ARG A 131 -11.19 22.24 -0.17
N PRO A 132 -10.94 23.53 0.12
CA PRO A 132 -12.00 24.50 0.38
C PRO A 132 -12.86 24.79 -0.86
N ASP A 133 -12.33 24.47 -2.06
CA ASP A 133 -12.97 24.58 -3.37
C ASP A 133 -14.15 23.63 -3.56
N LEU A 134 -14.18 22.50 -2.85
CA LEU A 134 -15.24 21.52 -3.03
C LEU A 134 -16.56 21.99 -2.41
N SER A 135 -17.65 21.88 -3.17
CA SER A 135 -18.99 22.10 -2.65
C SER A 135 -19.38 21.02 -1.62
N PHE A 136 -20.37 21.31 -0.76
CA PHE A 136 -20.91 20.31 0.17
C PHE A 136 -21.46 19.06 -0.55
N GLY A 137 -21.96 19.21 -1.78
CA GLY A 137 -22.39 18.09 -2.62
C GLY A 137 -21.23 17.20 -3.05
N GLN A 138 -20.10 17.80 -3.43
CA GLN A 138 -18.88 17.06 -3.76
C GLN A 138 -18.27 16.40 -2.52
N LEU A 139 -18.27 17.06 -1.36
CA LEU A 139 -17.89 16.44 -0.09
C LEU A 139 -18.79 15.24 0.23
N GLY A 140 -20.11 15.39 0.08
CA GLY A 140 -21.05 14.30 0.28
C GLY A 140 -20.70 13.07 -0.55
N ARG A 141 -20.44 13.26 -1.85
CA ARG A 141 -19.98 12.18 -2.75
C ARG A 141 -18.67 11.54 -2.31
N ALA A 142 -17.70 12.32 -1.82
CA ALA A 142 -16.43 11.78 -1.34
C ALA A 142 -16.58 10.88 -0.10
N PHE A 143 -17.62 11.10 0.71
CA PHE A 143 -17.92 10.34 1.93
C PHE A 143 -19.07 9.32 1.77
N ASP A 144 -19.64 9.17 0.57
CA ASP A 144 -20.87 8.42 0.31
C ASP A 144 -22.03 8.85 1.25
N ARG A 145 -22.21 10.16 1.38
CA ARG A 145 -23.13 10.79 2.34
C ARG A 145 -23.94 11.91 1.71
N ASP A 146 -25.08 12.20 2.33
CA ASP A 146 -25.89 13.34 1.97
C ASP A 146 -25.22 14.66 2.41
N PRO A 147 -25.39 15.76 1.64
CA PRO A 147 -24.77 17.04 1.97
C PRO A 147 -25.26 17.64 3.29
N THR A 148 -26.44 17.24 3.77
CA THR A 148 -27.00 17.71 5.05
C THR A 148 -26.27 17.08 6.23
N GLY A 149 -25.94 15.79 6.15
CA GLY A 149 -25.09 15.08 7.10
C GLY A 149 -23.69 15.68 7.22
N ILE A 150 -23.09 16.09 6.10
CA ILE A 150 -21.81 16.81 6.08
C ILE A 150 -21.92 18.14 6.82
N ARG A 151 -22.96 18.94 6.53
CA ARG A 151 -23.20 20.22 7.24
C ARG A 151 -23.42 20.03 8.74
N TYR A 152 -24.17 18.99 9.11
CA TYR A 152 -24.37 18.64 10.51
C TYR A 152 -23.04 18.31 11.20
N ALA A 153 -22.20 17.47 10.59
CA ALA A 153 -20.88 17.13 11.12
C ALA A 153 -20.01 18.37 11.34
N LEU A 154 -19.90 19.25 10.33
CA LEU A 154 -19.13 20.49 10.43
C LEU A 154 -19.66 21.43 11.52
N ARG A 155 -20.99 21.57 11.64
CA ARG A 155 -21.61 22.36 12.72
C ARG A 155 -21.29 21.78 14.10
N ARG A 156 -21.34 20.45 14.26
CA ARG A 156 -21.01 19.79 15.52
C ARG A 156 -19.55 19.96 15.89
N VAL A 157 -18.64 19.82 14.93
CA VAL A 157 -17.21 20.05 15.13
C VAL A 157 -16.91 21.50 15.50
N ALA A 158 -17.57 22.48 14.87
CA ALA A 158 -17.39 23.89 15.23
C ALA A 158 -17.71 24.19 16.71
N VAL A 159 -18.63 23.43 17.31
CA VAL A 159 -18.99 23.56 18.74
C VAL A 159 -18.09 22.72 19.65
N LEU A 160 -17.76 21.49 19.25
CA LEU A 160 -17.07 20.51 20.09
C LEU A 160 -15.54 20.49 19.92
N GLY A 161 -15.02 21.17 18.91
CA GLY A 161 -13.65 21.02 18.43
C GLY A 161 -13.46 19.82 17.49
N VAL A 162 -12.37 19.85 16.72
CA VAL A 162 -12.00 18.76 15.81
C VAL A 162 -11.62 17.54 16.65
N PRO A 163 -12.28 16.38 16.47
CA PRO A 163 -11.87 15.16 17.15
C PRO A 163 -10.43 14.84 16.76
N GLN A 164 -9.58 14.61 17.76
CA GLN A 164 -8.20 14.19 17.53
C GLN A 164 -8.12 12.66 17.56
N PRO A 165 -7.20 12.06 16.79
CA PRO A 165 -6.94 10.63 16.91
C PRO A 165 -6.55 10.31 18.35
N PRO A 166 -6.90 9.12 18.86
CA PRO A 166 -6.40 8.65 20.14
C PRO A 166 -4.89 8.45 19.99
N VAL A 167 -4.13 9.51 20.21
CA VAL A 167 -2.69 9.39 20.42
C VAL A 167 -2.55 8.48 21.62
N ALA A 168 -1.93 7.31 21.43
CA ALA A 168 -1.48 6.47 22.52
C ALA A 168 -0.34 7.19 23.26
N ARG A 169 -0.65 8.33 23.87
CA ARG A 169 0.22 8.99 24.82
C ARG A 169 0.16 8.16 26.09
N GLU A 170 1.33 7.89 26.63
CA GLU A 170 1.46 7.32 27.96
C GLU A 170 0.66 8.22 28.94
N PRO A 171 -0.28 7.64 29.72
CA PRO A 171 -1.07 8.41 30.68
C PRO A 171 -0.23 9.32 31.58
N GLU A 172 0.98 8.86 31.92
CA GLU A 172 2.00 9.58 32.66
C GLU A 172 2.34 10.93 32.01
N ARG A 173 2.61 10.94 30.71
CA ARG A 173 2.96 12.15 29.97
C ARG A 173 1.80 13.13 29.91
N ILE A 174 0.58 12.62 29.77
CA ILE A 174 -0.64 13.46 29.81
C ILE A 174 -0.79 14.13 31.17
N ILE A 175 -0.54 13.38 32.26
CA ILE A 175 -0.59 13.95 33.60
C ILE A 175 0.47 15.03 33.76
N ASP A 176 1.69 14.81 33.26
CA ASP A 176 2.78 15.79 33.33
C ASP A 176 2.43 17.08 32.55
N ASP A 177 1.88 16.96 31.34
CA ASP A 177 1.45 18.11 30.53
C ASP A 177 0.35 18.93 31.25
N VAL A 178 -0.61 18.24 31.87
CA VAL A 178 -1.67 18.90 32.66
C VAL A 178 -1.10 19.53 33.93
N ALA A 179 -0.18 18.86 34.61
CA ALA A 179 0.50 19.40 35.79
C ALA A 179 1.21 20.71 35.46
N ALA A 180 1.96 20.75 34.36
CA ALA A 180 2.62 21.95 33.86
C ALA A 180 1.63 23.08 33.55
N ALA A 181 0.48 22.78 32.92
CA ALA A 181 -0.54 23.78 32.61
C ALA A 181 -1.18 24.43 33.86
N PHE A 182 -1.25 23.69 34.97
CA PHE A 182 -1.78 24.18 36.25
C PHE A 182 -0.70 24.71 37.20
N GLY A 183 0.58 24.66 36.82
CA GLY A 183 1.69 25.08 37.67
C GLY A 183 1.89 24.22 38.92
N ILE A 184 1.49 22.94 38.85
CA ILE A 184 1.62 21.96 39.94
C ILE A 184 2.41 20.74 39.48
N THR A 185 2.77 19.85 40.40
CA THR A 185 3.47 18.60 40.08
C THR A 185 2.50 17.44 39.84
N ARG A 186 2.96 16.43 39.08
CA ARG A 186 2.23 15.16 38.91
C ARG A 186 1.91 14.49 40.26
N ALA A 187 2.83 14.56 41.21
CA ALA A 187 2.65 14.00 42.55
C ALA A 187 1.47 14.66 43.30
N GLU A 188 1.26 15.97 43.12
CA GLU A 188 0.13 16.68 43.72
C GLU A 188 -1.22 16.33 43.06
N ILE A 189 -1.22 16.09 41.74
CA ILE A 189 -2.39 15.59 41.03
C ILE A 189 -2.80 14.21 41.56
N ILE A 190 -1.84 13.28 41.69
CA ILE A 190 -2.09 11.91 42.14
C ILE A 190 -2.35 11.88 43.66
N GLY A 191 -1.68 12.72 44.43
CA GLY A 191 -1.73 12.74 45.89
C GLY A 191 -3.11 13.07 46.49
N PRO A 192 -3.26 12.95 47.81
CA PRO A 192 -4.55 13.05 48.51
C PRO A 192 -5.10 14.48 48.63
N GLY A 193 -4.39 15.50 48.14
CA GLY A 193 -4.76 16.91 48.28
C GLY A 193 -6.18 17.24 47.77
N LYS A 194 -6.92 18.03 48.56
CA LYS A 194 -8.35 18.36 48.33
C LYS A 194 -8.62 19.86 48.14
N THR A 195 -7.60 20.67 47.86
CA THR A 195 -7.83 22.08 47.53
C THR A 195 -8.54 22.19 46.18
N ALA A 196 -9.38 23.21 46.01
CA ALA A 196 -10.16 23.38 44.79
C ALA A 196 -9.30 23.42 43.50
N PRO A 197 -8.13 24.10 43.46
CA PRO A 197 -7.26 24.09 42.28
C PRO A 197 -6.71 22.68 41.95
N LEU A 198 -6.29 21.92 42.96
CA LEU A 198 -5.78 20.55 42.79
C LEU A 198 -6.87 19.61 42.30
N ILE A 199 -8.07 19.72 42.85
CA ILE A 199 -9.22 18.93 42.42
C ILE A 199 -9.52 19.20 40.94
N ARG A 200 -9.49 20.47 40.54
CA ARG A 200 -9.75 20.87 39.15
C ARG A 200 -8.68 20.36 38.19
N ALA A 201 -7.40 20.50 38.56
CA ALA A 201 -6.28 19.95 37.78
C ALA A 201 -6.38 18.44 37.63
N ARG A 202 -6.76 17.74 38.70
CA ARG A 202 -6.98 16.29 38.70
C ARG A 202 -8.14 15.89 37.80
N TRP A 203 -9.27 16.61 37.85
CA TRP A 203 -10.38 16.34 36.95
C TRP A 203 -9.98 16.54 35.49
N ALA A 204 -9.24 17.61 35.19
CA ALA A 204 -8.70 17.86 33.86
C ALA A 204 -7.77 16.73 33.40
N ALA A 205 -6.87 16.26 34.26
CA ALA A 205 -5.98 15.13 33.96
C ALA A 205 -6.77 13.83 33.70
N ILE A 206 -7.77 13.51 34.53
CA ILE A 206 -8.64 12.34 34.34
C ILE A 206 -9.36 12.41 32.99
N ALA A 207 -9.91 13.57 32.65
CA ALA A 207 -10.61 13.77 31.38
C ALA A 207 -9.67 13.68 30.17
N ALA A 208 -8.46 14.25 30.28
CA ALA A 208 -7.46 14.17 29.23
C ALA A 208 -6.98 12.73 29.00
N VAL A 209 -6.67 11.99 30.06
CA VAL A 209 -6.28 10.56 29.96
C VAL A 209 -7.43 9.74 29.39
N ARG A 210 -8.67 9.97 29.82
CA ARG A 210 -9.84 9.26 29.28
C ARG A 210 -10.08 9.55 27.79
N ALA A 211 -9.79 10.77 27.35
CA ALA A 211 -9.90 11.16 25.94
C ALA A 211 -8.83 10.48 25.08
N ALA A 212 -7.59 10.41 25.57
CA ALA A 212 -6.48 9.75 24.86
C ALA A 212 -6.56 8.22 24.89
N ARG A 213 -7.07 7.64 25.99
CA ARG A 213 -7.15 6.20 26.25
C ARG A 213 -8.60 5.79 26.55
N PRO A 214 -9.49 5.79 25.55
CA PRO A 214 -10.88 5.37 25.73
C PRO A 214 -11.00 3.87 26.06
N ASP A 215 -9.97 3.09 25.74
CA ASP A 215 -9.80 1.67 26.05
C ASP A 215 -9.61 1.41 27.55
N LEU A 216 -9.07 2.37 28.32
CA LEU A 216 -8.83 2.18 29.75
C LEU A 216 -10.15 2.16 30.55
N PRO A 217 -10.45 1.09 31.31
CA PRO A 217 -11.64 1.04 32.15
C PRO A 217 -11.56 2.06 33.29
N LEU A 218 -12.71 2.48 33.83
CA LEU A 218 -12.78 3.47 34.93
C LEU A 218 -11.99 3.04 36.18
N VAL A 219 -11.95 1.74 36.46
CA VAL A 219 -11.14 1.17 37.55
C VAL A 219 -9.64 1.32 37.26
N GLY A 220 -9.22 1.13 36.00
CA GLY A 220 -7.84 1.34 35.58
C GLY A 220 -7.41 2.80 35.72
N LEU A 221 -8.29 3.74 35.36
CA LEU A 221 -8.08 5.17 35.64
C LEU A 221 -7.97 5.43 37.16
N GLY A 222 -8.80 4.80 37.97
CA GLY A 222 -8.74 4.89 39.43
C GLY A 222 -7.35 4.58 39.99
N ARG A 223 -6.78 3.44 39.58
CA ARG A 223 -5.42 3.02 39.94
C ARG A 223 -4.35 4.03 39.52
N LEU A 224 -4.46 4.53 38.28
CA LEU A 224 -3.52 5.52 37.74
C LEU A 224 -3.49 6.83 38.55
N PHE A 225 -4.65 7.22 39.09
CA PHE A 225 -4.81 8.38 39.94
C PHE A 225 -4.85 7.97 41.42
N GLY A 226 -3.89 7.17 41.89
CA GLY A 226 -3.69 6.90 43.33
C GLY A 226 -4.83 6.10 43.96
N ASP A 227 -5.22 5.00 43.31
CA ASP A 227 -6.22 4.03 43.79
C ASP A 227 -7.59 4.64 44.14
N ARG A 228 -8.03 5.60 43.33
CA ARG A 228 -9.34 6.24 43.49
C ARG A 228 -10.48 5.35 43.01
N ASP A 229 -11.62 5.46 43.68
CA ASP A 229 -12.84 4.75 43.27
C ASP A 229 -13.32 5.18 41.88
N HIS A 230 -13.81 4.20 41.12
CA HIS A 230 -14.37 4.40 39.78
C HIS A 230 -15.54 5.40 39.75
N THR A 231 -16.29 5.55 40.86
CA THR A 231 -17.34 6.55 41.03
C THR A 231 -16.77 7.96 41.12
N THR A 232 -15.62 8.14 41.78
CA THR A 232 -14.89 9.41 41.83
C THR A 232 -14.40 9.80 40.44
N ILE A 233 -13.86 8.84 39.69
CA ILE A 233 -13.45 9.04 38.29
C ILE A 233 -14.65 9.45 37.43
N ARG A 234 -15.78 8.74 37.54
CA ARG A 234 -17.01 9.09 36.82
C ARG A 234 -17.49 10.51 37.13
N ASN A 235 -17.49 10.90 38.40
CA ASN A 235 -17.89 12.24 38.83
C ASN A 235 -16.97 13.32 38.26
N ALA A 236 -15.65 13.08 38.25
CA ALA A 236 -14.67 13.97 37.63
C ALA A 236 -14.96 14.18 36.14
N LEU A 237 -15.22 13.10 35.39
CA LEU A 237 -15.55 13.17 33.96
C LEU A 237 -16.84 13.94 33.70
N LEU A 238 -17.87 13.76 34.54
CA LEU A 238 -19.12 14.51 34.43
C LEU A 238 -18.91 16.01 34.67
N ARG A 239 -18.06 16.39 35.63
CA ARG A 239 -17.72 17.80 35.88
C ARG A 239 -16.98 18.42 34.70
N MET A 240 -15.99 17.73 34.15
CA MET A 240 -15.25 18.22 32.99
C MET A 240 -16.08 18.29 31.70
N ALA A 241 -17.12 17.46 31.57
CA ALA A 241 -18.05 17.56 30.44
C ALA A 241 -18.88 18.87 30.48
N VAL A 242 -19.11 19.44 31.68
CA VAL A 242 -19.82 20.71 31.86
C VAL A 242 -18.87 21.91 31.80
N GLU A 243 -17.71 21.80 32.45
CA GLU A 243 -16.76 22.92 32.60
C GLU A 243 -15.81 23.08 31.40
N GLY A 244 -15.64 22.03 30.58
CA GLY A 244 -14.66 21.99 29.48
C GLY A 244 -13.24 21.68 29.95
N VAL A 245 -12.47 20.93 29.15
CA VAL A 245 -11.07 20.62 29.47
C VAL A 245 -10.20 21.85 29.13
N PRO A 246 -9.48 22.45 30.10
CA PRO A 246 -8.52 23.50 29.80
C PRO A 246 -7.44 22.91 28.89
N GLN A 247 -7.31 23.47 27.69
CA GLN A 247 -6.28 23.02 26.77
C GLN A 247 -4.91 23.45 27.32
N PRO A 248 -3.92 22.53 27.38
CA PRO A 248 -2.56 22.94 27.71
C PRO A 248 -2.08 23.94 26.65
N PRO A 249 -1.27 24.95 27.03
CA PRO A 249 -0.69 25.85 26.05
C PRO A 249 0.07 25.01 25.03
N CYS A 250 -0.21 25.24 23.74
CA CYS A 250 0.42 24.53 22.64
C CYS A 250 1.94 24.64 22.78
N GLN A 251 2.61 23.57 23.19
CA GLN A 251 4.07 23.48 23.15
C GLN A 251 4.47 23.22 21.69
N GLY A 252 4.40 24.25 20.88
CA GLY A 252 4.82 24.25 19.48
C GLY A 252 5.10 25.67 19.08
N GLY A 253 6.39 26.03 19.02
CA GLY A 253 6.84 27.34 18.59
C GLY A 253 6.24 27.68 17.23
N CYS A 254 5.40 28.70 17.19
CA CYS A 254 5.23 29.50 16.00
C CYS A 254 6.55 30.23 15.77
N THR A 255 7.38 29.67 14.89
CA THR A 255 8.43 30.37 14.15
C THR A 255 8.17 30.13 12.68
#